data_AF-A0A0G4KZ45-F1
#
_entry.id   AF-A0A0G4KZ45-F1
#
_cell.length_a   1.000
_cell.length_b   1.000
_cell.length_c   1.000
_cell.angle_alpha   90.00
_cell.angle_beta   90.00
_cell.angle_gamma   90.00
#
_symmetry.space_group_name_H-M   'P 1'
#
loop_
_entity.id
_entity.type
_entity.pdbx_description
1 polymer ?
#
loop_
_entity_poly.entity_id
_entity_poly.type
_entity_poly.pdbx_seq_one_letter_code
_entity_poly.pdbx_strand_id
1 'polypeptide(L)'
;FHGNANDDDAQYCWGGKVATLVTSGDENPFKAAASIHPAMVDPEDAKGVKVPFILLASKEEPDEAVGKFEEALQVAKHVETFKDQIHGWMAARADLEDERVKEEYARGYKTVVEFFSKNL
;
A
#
# COMPACT_ATOMS: atom_id res chain seq x y z
N PHE A 1 -11.77 15.45 13.76
CA PHE A 1 -10.66 14.80 13.06
C PHE A 1 -9.99 15.84 12.18
N HIS A 2 -8.96 16.51 12.68
CA HIS A 2 -8.08 17.37 11.89
C HIS A 2 -6.70 16.70 11.97
N GLY A 3 -6.48 15.71 11.10
CA GLY A 3 -5.13 15.23 10.79
C GLY A 3 -4.52 16.22 9.81
N ASN A 4 -3.26 16.58 10.00
CA ASN A 4 -2.54 17.41 9.03
C ASN A 4 -2.28 16.54 7.80
N ALA A 5 -2.41 17.10 6.59
CA ALA A 5 -2.22 16.38 5.32
C ALA A 5 -0.93 15.53 5.28
N ASN A 6 0.14 16.06 5.87
CA ASN A 6 1.43 15.40 5.95
C ASN A 6 1.45 14.16 6.86
N ASP A 7 0.60 14.12 7.88
CA ASP A 7 0.56 13.02 8.86
C ASP A 7 -0.14 11.79 8.27
N ASP A 8 -1.23 12.01 7.51
CA ASP A 8 -1.94 10.94 6.80
C ASP A 8 -1.03 10.32 5.72
N ASP A 9 -0.36 11.15 4.91
CA ASP A 9 0.61 10.68 3.91
C ASP A 9 1.77 9.89 4.54
N ALA A 10 2.34 10.41 5.63
CA ALA A 10 3.40 9.71 6.35
C ALA A 10 2.92 8.36 6.89
N GLN A 11 1.67 8.25 7.33
CA GLN A 11 1.12 7.02 7.85
C GLN A 11 0.85 5.97 6.77
N TYR A 12 0.51 6.35 5.54
CA TYR A 12 0.42 5.38 4.43
C TYR A 12 1.80 5.03 3.85
N CYS A 13 2.70 6.01 3.80
CA CYS A 13 4.07 5.89 3.30
C CYS A 13 4.96 5.03 4.22
N TRP A 14 5.20 5.49 5.45
CA TRP A 14 5.95 4.75 6.48
C TRP A 14 5.13 3.64 7.13
N GLY A 15 3.80 3.76 7.16
CA GLY A 15 2.97 2.68 7.71
C GLY A 15 2.96 1.44 6.83
N GLY A 16 3.35 1.51 5.55
CA GLY A 16 3.66 0.32 4.76
C GLY A 16 4.77 -0.54 5.37
N LYS A 17 5.85 0.10 5.83
CA LYS A 17 6.96 -0.57 6.52
C LYS A 17 6.58 -1.05 7.91
N VAL A 18 5.77 -0.29 8.64
CA VAL A 18 5.23 -0.75 9.93
C VAL A 18 4.30 -1.95 9.72
N ALA A 19 3.49 -1.96 8.68
CA ALA A 19 2.59 -3.05 8.35
C ALA A 19 3.36 -4.34 8.03
N THR A 20 4.42 -4.28 7.22
CA THR A 20 5.27 -5.47 6.96
C THR A 20 5.97 -5.95 8.23
N LEU A 21 6.52 -5.04 9.03
CA LEU A 21 7.19 -5.39 10.29
C LEU A 21 6.24 -6.06 11.30
N VAL A 22 5.07 -5.48 11.56
CA VAL A 22 4.12 -6.04 12.53
C VAL A 22 3.54 -7.36 12.04
N THR A 23 3.26 -7.48 10.74
CA THR A 23 2.73 -8.74 10.18
C THR A 23 3.74 -9.86 10.06
N SER A 24 5.02 -9.56 10.24
CA SER A 24 6.10 -10.54 10.29
C SER A 24 6.34 -11.12 11.69
N GLY A 25 5.87 -10.44 12.73
CA GLY A 25 6.01 -10.89 14.12
C GLY A 25 5.21 -12.17 14.43
N ASP A 26 5.69 -12.97 15.37
CA ASP A 26 4.99 -14.20 15.79
C ASP A 26 3.71 -13.92 16.58
N GLU A 27 3.64 -12.76 17.26
CA GLU A 27 2.46 -12.30 18.00
C GLU A 27 1.54 -11.39 17.14
N ASN A 28 1.67 -11.41 15.82
CA ASN A 28 0.91 -10.55 14.91
C ASN A 28 -0.62 -10.69 15.13
N PRO A 29 -1.33 -9.61 15.54
CA PRO A 29 -2.77 -9.65 15.77
C PRO A 29 -3.61 -9.44 14.51
N PHE A 30 -3.00 -9.05 13.38
CA PHE A 30 -3.70 -8.69 12.15
C PHE A 30 -3.96 -9.91 11.27
N LYS A 31 -5.09 -9.89 10.54
CA LYS A 31 -5.48 -10.95 9.61
C LYS A 31 -5.12 -10.67 8.15
N ALA A 32 -4.87 -9.42 7.81
CA ALA A 32 -4.43 -8.97 6.50
C ALA A 32 -3.82 -7.56 6.65
N ALA A 33 -3.02 -7.13 5.67
CA ALA A 33 -2.39 -5.81 5.69
C ALA A 33 -2.39 -5.15 4.31
N ALA A 34 -2.29 -3.82 4.32
CA ALA A 34 -2.22 -2.99 3.12
C ALA A 34 -1.06 -2.00 3.23
N SER A 35 -0.38 -1.78 2.12
CA SER A 35 0.68 -0.79 1.95
C SER A 35 0.35 0.07 0.75
N ILE A 36 0.13 1.36 0.96
CA ILE A 36 -0.43 2.28 -0.03
C ILE A 36 0.59 3.38 -0.27
N HIS A 37 1.00 3.55 -1.52
CA HIS A 37 2.13 4.39 -1.95
C HIS A 37 3.30 4.33 -0.93
N PRO A 38 3.94 3.15 -0.76
CA PRO A 38 5.02 2.98 0.20
C PRO A 38 6.30 3.72 -0.22
N ALA A 39 6.92 4.47 0.70
CA ALA A 39 8.31 4.87 0.46
C ALA A 39 9.26 3.72 0.75
N MET A 40 10.40 3.73 0.04
CA MET A 40 11.53 2.83 0.30
C MET A 40 11.13 1.34 0.28
N VAL A 41 10.44 0.91 -0.78
CA VAL A 41 10.09 -0.51 -1.00
C VAL A 41 11.37 -1.34 -0.98
N ASP A 42 11.46 -2.24 0.02
CA ASP A 42 12.56 -3.20 0.17
C ASP A 42 11.99 -4.62 0.01
N PRO A 43 12.41 -5.38 -1.02
CA PRO A 43 11.96 -6.76 -1.21
C PRO A 43 12.20 -7.69 -0.02
N GLU A 44 13.16 -7.38 0.86
CA GLU A 44 13.41 -8.18 2.07
C GLU A 44 12.24 -8.09 3.07
N ASP A 45 11.55 -6.94 3.13
CA ASP A 45 10.42 -6.74 4.03
C ASP A 45 9.24 -7.69 3.69
N ALA A 46 9.14 -8.17 2.45
CA ALA A 46 8.08 -9.09 2.02
C ALA A 46 8.26 -10.52 2.56
N LYS A 47 9.50 -10.97 2.80
CA LYS A 47 9.79 -12.37 3.17
C LYS A 47 9.21 -12.76 4.53
N GLY A 48 9.07 -11.78 5.42
CA GLY A 48 8.55 -11.99 6.76
C GLY A 48 7.02 -11.99 6.83
N VAL A 49 6.31 -11.44 5.83
CA VAL A 49 4.87 -11.21 5.89
C VAL A 49 4.10 -12.53 5.96
N LYS A 50 3.30 -12.71 7.03
CA LYS A 50 2.55 -13.95 7.31
C LYS A 50 1.06 -13.89 6.99
N VAL A 51 0.56 -12.75 6.51
CA VAL A 51 -0.88 -12.52 6.27
C VAL A 51 -1.13 -12.03 4.86
N PRO A 52 -2.34 -12.22 4.30
CA PRO A 52 -2.71 -11.61 3.03
C PRO A 52 -2.31 -10.13 2.96
N PHE A 53 -1.64 -9.75 1.87
CA PHE A 53 -1.01 -8.44 1.75
C PHE A 53 -1.33 -7.76 0.42
N ILE A 54 -1.77 -6.50 0.46
CA ILE A 54 -1.96 -5.66 -0.73
C ILE A 54 -0.93 -4.53 -0.76
N LEU A 55 -0.27 -4.31 -1.89
CA LEU A 55 0.62 -3.18 -2.15
C LEU A 55 0.13 -2.40 -3.37
N LEU A 56 -0.25 -1.13 -3.17
CA LEU A 56 -0.61 -0.22 -4.25
C LEU A 56 0.47 0.85 -4.40
N ALA A 57 1.34 0.71 -5.40
CA ALA A 57 2.42 1.66 -5.68
C ALA A 57 1.94 2.80 -6.59
N SER A 58 2.64 3.93 -6.54
CA SER A 58 2.49 5.07 -7.45
C SER A 58 3.59 5.04 -8.52
N LYS A 59 3.67 6.09 -9.35
CA LYS A 59 4.74 6.23 -10.35
C LYS A 59 6.11 6.55 -9.78
N GLU A 60 6.20 6.91 -8.50
CA GLU A 60 7.43 7.36 -7.86
C GLU A 60 8.22 6.20 -7.23
N GLU A 61 7.58 5.07 -6.96
CA GLU A 61 8.24 3.87 -6.49
C GLU A 61 8.91 3.11 -7.66
N PRO A 62 10.15 2.62 -7.51
CA PRO A 62 10.82 1.88 -8.59
C PRO A 62 10.12 0.56 -8.93
N ASP A 63 9.68 0.40 -10.18
CA ASP A 63 9.01 -0.82 -10.68
C ASP A 63 9.80 -2.10 -10.36
N GLU A 64 11.13 -2.08 -10.45
CA GLU A 64 11.98 -3.24 -10.12
C GLU A 64 11.89 -3.64 -8.65
N ALA A 65 11.84 -2.65 -7.73
CA ALA A 65 11.72 -2.91 -6.31
C ALA A 65 10.33 -3.48 -5.97
N VAL A 66 9.27 -2.90 -6.56
CA VAL A 66 7.89 -3.39 -6.40
C VAL A 66 7.74 -4.81 -6.94
N GLY A 67 8.30 -5.11 -8.11
CA GLY A 67 8.28 -6.45 -8.70
C GLY A 67 8.99 -7.49 -7.83
N LYS A 68 10.20 -7.17 -7.33
CA LYS A 68 10.92 -8.06 -6.41
C LYS A 68 10.19 -8.26 -5.08
N PHE A 69 9.54 -7.22 -4.56
CA PHE A 69 8.69 -7.32 -3.37
C PHE A 69 7.52 -8.27 -3.62
N GLU A 70 6.84 -8.14 -4.76
CA GLU A 70 5.77 -9.04 -5.16
C GLU A 70 6.27 -10.49 -5.25
N GLU A 71 7.38 -10.75 -5.92
CA GLU A 71 7.97 -12.09 -6.05
C GLU A 71 8.29 -12.72 -4.69
N ALA A 72 8.78 -11.92 -3.74
CA ALA A 72 9.13 -12.37 -2.40
C ALA A 72 7.90 -12.71 -1.52
N LEU A 73 6.73 -12.10 -1.75
CA LEU A 73 5.50 -12.42 -1.02
C LEU A 73 5.02 -13.86 -1.28
N GLN A 74 4.89 -14.64 -0.20
CA GLN A 74 4.43 -16.05 -0.21
C GLN A 74 2.99 -16.23 0.34
N VAL A 75 2.22 -15.15 0.38
CA VAL A 75 0.86 -15.08 0.93
C VAL A 75 -0.12 -14.70 -0.19
N ALA A 76 -1.44 -14.77 0.09
CA ALA A 76 -2.43 -14.18 -0.81
C ALA A 76 -2.10 -12.69 -1.00
N LYS A 77 -1.96 -12.24 -2.25
CA LYS A 77 -1.42 -10.91 -2.54
C LYS A 77 -2.15 -10.21 -3.67
N HIS A 78 -2.11 -8.88 -3.63
CA HIS A 78 -2.45 -8.00 -4.75
C HIS A 78 -1.36 -6.92 -4.81
N VAL A 79 -0.56 -6.89 -5.87
CA VAL A 79 0.45 -5.85 -6.07
C VAL A 79 0.17 -5.15 -7.38
N GLU A 80 0.10 -3.83 -7.35
CA GLU A 80 -0.25 -3.04 -8.52
C GLU A 80 0.41 -1.66 -8.48
N THR A 81 0.94 -1.21 -9.62
CA THR A 81 1.51 0.13 -9.78
C THR A 81 0.57 1.03 -10.57
N PHE A 82 0.16 2.13 -9.95
CA PHE A 82 -0.67 3.19 -10.53
C PHE A 82 0.25 4.21 -11.22
N LYS A 83 0.69 3.88 -12.44
CA LYS A 83 1.82 4.54 -13.14
C LYS A 83 1.61 6.01 -13.52
N ASP A 84 0.39 6.52 -13.43
CA ASP A 84 0.07 7.93 -13.66
C ASP A 84 -0.12 8.73 -12.36
N GLN A 85 -0.25 8.05 -11.22
CA GLN A 85 -0.51 8.67 -9.92
C GLN A 85 0.78 9.02 -9.17
N ILE A 86 0.74 10.10 -8.38
CA ILE A 86 1.85 10.53 -7.52
C ILE A 86 1.89 9.77 -6.21
N HIS A 87 2.99 9.83 -5.49
CA HIS A 87 3.01 9.37 -4.10
C HIS A 87 2.02 10.19 -3.26
N GLY A 88 1.24 9.55 -2.38
CA GLY A 88 0.19 10.23 -1.60
C GLY A 88 -1.16 10.40 -2.31
N TRP A 89 -1.35 9.83 -3.51
CA TRP A 89 -2.57 10.01 -4.29
C TRP A 89 -3.83 9.41 -3.65
N MET A 90 -3.71 8.43 -2.75
CA MET A 90 -4.85 7.90 -1.96
C MET A 90 -5.03 8.65 -0.64
N ALA A 91 -4.28 9.71 -0.41
CA ALA A 91 -4.26 10.46 0.83
C ALA A 91 -4.33 11.97 0.52
N ALA A 92 -3.57 12.80 1.22
CA ALA A 92 -3.80 14.24 1.22
C ALA A 92 -3.26 14.95 -0.03
N ARG A 93 -2.46 14.25 -0.86
CA ARG A 93 -1.88 14.81 -2.10
C ARG A 93 -2.75 14.59 -3.33
N ALA A 94 -3.91 13.95 -3.17
CA ALA A 94 -4.85 13.76 -4.26
C ALA A 94 -5.38 15.10 -4.77
N ASP A 95 -5.16 15.41 -6.05
CA ASP A 95 -5.88 16.49 -6.74
C ASP A 95 -7.24 15.98 -7.21
N LEU A 96 -8.27 16.15 -6.39
CA LEU A 96 -9.61 15.65 -6.69
C LEU A 96 -10.38 16.52 -7.70
N GLU A 97 -9.80 17.62 -8.18
CA GLU A 97 -10.34 18.39 -9.32
C GLU A 97 -9.93 17.76 -10.67
N ASP A 98 -8.84 16.99 -10.70
CA ASP A 98 -8.46 16.17 -11.84
C ASP A 98 -9.31 14.88 -11.86
N GLU A 99 -10.14 14.72 -12.89
CA GLU A 99 -11.05 13.58 -13.02
C GLU A 99 -10.30 12.23 -13.10
N ARG A 100 -9.08 12.20 -13.65
CA ARG A 100 -8.27 10.97 -13.71
C ARG A 100 -7.74 10.60 -12.33
N VAL A 101 -7.25 11.57 -11.56
CA VAL A 101 -6.79 11.35 -10.19
C VAL A 101 -7.96 10.91 -9.30
N LYS A 102 -9.13 11.52 -9.46
CA LYS A 102 -10.35 11.16 -8.73
C LYS A 102 -10.87 9.77 -9.07
N GLU A 103 -10.82 9.37 -10.35
CA GLU A 103 -11.14 8.00 -10.77
C GLU A 103 -10.22 6.99 -10.08
N GLU A 104 -8.92 7.23 -10.16
CA GLU A 104 -7.94 6.36 -9.52
C GLU A 104 -8.11 6.37 -8.00
N TYR A 105 -8.31 7.54 -7.36
CA TYR A 105 -8.66 7.71 -5.93
C TYR A 105 -9.71 6.69 -5.50
N ALA A 106 -10.87 6.69 -6.18
CA ALA A 106 -11.95 5.78 -5.89
C ALA A 106 -11.58 4.31 -6.17
N ARG A 107 -10.86 4.04 -7.26
CA ARG A 107 -10.43 2.69 -7.64
C ARG A 107 -9.48 2.08 -6.60
N GLY A 108 -8.50 2.84 -6.10
CA GLY A 108 -7.59 2.39 -5.06
C GLY A 108 -8.30 1.91 -3.81
N TYR A 109 -9.20 2.74 -3.28
CA TYR A 109 -10.00 2.36 -2.10
C TYR A 109 -10.88 1.16 -2.37
N LYS A 110 -11.50 1.09 -3.55
CA LYS A 110 -12.30 -0.09 -3.95
C LYS A 110 -11.45 -1.35 -3.98
N THR A 111 -10.25 -1.30 -4.58
CA THR A 111 -9.32 -2.45 -4.65
C THR A 111 -8.95 -2.93 -3.25
N VAL A 112 -8.64 -2.01 -2.33
CA VAL A 112 -8.32 -2.34 -0.93
C VAL A 112 -9.51 -3.00 -0.22
N VAL A 113 -10.71 -2.44 -0.34
CA VAL A 113 -11.93 -3.00 0.26
C VAL A 113 -12.24 -4.39 -0.29
N GLU A 114 -12.15 -4.58 -1.60
CA GLU A 114 -12.38 -5.88 -2.23
C GLU A 114 -11.34 -6.92 -1.79
N PHE A 115 -10.08 -6.51 -1.64
CA PHE A 115 -9.03 -7.39 -1.13
C PHE A 115 -9.32 -7.83 0.31
N PHE A 116 -9.59 -6.89 1.21
CA PHE A 116 -9.93 -7.24 2.60
C PHE A 116 -11.21 -8.06 2.70
N SER A 117 -12.23 -7.77 1.91
CA SER A 117 -13.50 -8.53 1.91
C SER A 117 -13.32 -10.00 1.51
N LYS A 118 -12.27 -10.32 0.73
CA LYS A 118 -11.93 -11.70 0.34
C LYS A 118 -11.04 -12.42 1.35
N ASN A 119 -10.38 -11.68 2.26
CA ASN A 119 -9.29 -12.20 3.08
C ASN A 119 -9.49 -11.99 4.61
N LEU A 120 -10.61 -11.38 5.03
CA LEU A 120 -11.02 -11.22 6.44
C LEU A 120 -12.22 -12.11 6.78
#